data_AF-A0A537RIR9-F1
#
_entry.id   AF-A0A537RIR9-F1
#
_cell.length_a   1.000
_cell.length_b   1.000
_cell.length_c   1.000
_cell.angle_alpha   90.00
_cell.angle_beta   90.00
_cell.angle_gamma   90.00
#
_symmetry.space_group_name_H-M   'P 1'
#
loop_
_entity.id
_entity.type
_entity.pdbx_description
1 polymer ?
#
loop_
_entity_poly.entity_id
_entity_poly.type
_entity_poly.pdbx_seq_one_letter_code
_entity_poly.pdbx_strand_id
1 'polypeptide(L)'
;MAATGAIAARGRDAGRARAVLATRVVIVATALALWELLARSGLLFEGVVPKLSVIGRGLAGLLMSPAFYGNLQTTAGEVAIAIVIGGTAGLLVGLVLGVRRFLGHAFEPYLYYLGPTPKIIFFPIMIMWFGTGPGSKIALGAVSCFFP
;
A
#
# COMPACT_ATOMS: atom_id res chain seq x y z
N MET A 1 38.83 4.35 32.10
CA MET A 1 38.72 5.39 31.05
C MET A 1 37.77 5.02 29.90
N ALA A 2 37.64 3.74 29.49
CA ALA A 2 36.73 3.33 28.42
C ALA A 2 35.20 3.45 28.75
N ALA A 3 34.81 3.26 30.01
CA ALA A 3 33.40 3.32 30.43
C ALA A 3 32.77 4.73 30.34
N THR A 4 33.57 5.79 30.51
CA THR A 4 33.11 7.19 30.47
C THR A 4 32.73 7.63 29.04
N GLY A 5 33.41 7.10 28.02
CA GLY A 5 33.10 7.39 26.61
C GLY A 5 31.78 6.81 26.15
N ALA A 6 31.39 5.63 26.66
CA ALA A 6 30.13 4.97 26.32
C ALA A 6 28.90 5.72 26.86
N ILE A 7 28.98 6.28 28.08
CA ILE A 7 27.90 7.07 28.68
C ILE A 7 27.70 8.40 27.93
N ALA A 8 28.80 9.07 27.54
CA ALA A 8 28.75 10.31 26.78
C ALA A 8 28.29 10.11 25.32
N ALA A 9 28.60 8.97 24.69
CA ALA A 9 28.03 8.59 23.39
C ALA A 9 26.51 8.37 23.48
N ARG A 10 26.04 7.62 24.48
CA ARG A 10 24.62 7.30 24.69
C ARG A 10 23.75 8.54 24.97
N GLY A 11 24.30 9.55 25.66
CA GLY A 11 23.62 10.83 25.89
C GLY A 11 23.49 11.69 24.62
N ARG A 12 24.49 11.65 23.73
CA ARG A 12 24.44 12.36 22.43
C ARG A 12 23.45 11.71 21.46
N ASP A 13 23.33 10.39 21.47
CA ASP A 13 22.36 9.66 20.66
C ASP A 13 20.91 9.94 21.09
N ALA A 14 20.65 10.00 22.41
CA ALA A 14 19.34 10.38 22.95
C ALA A 14 18.96 11.83 22.62
N GLY A 15 19.93 12.76 22.69
CA GLY A 15 19.73 14.16 22.29
C GLY A 15 19.43 14.32 20.80
N ARG A 16 20.16 13.59 19.95
CA ARG A 16 19.94 13.57 18.50
C ARG A 16 18.60 12.95 18.13
N ALA A 17 18.19 11.85 18.77
CA ALA A 17 16.89 11.22 18.56
C ALA A 17 15.73 12.17 18.93
N ARG A 18 15.83 12.88 20.05
CA ARG A 18 14.84 13.89 20.46
C ARG A 18 14.78 15.07 19.48
N ALA A 19 15.92 15.57 19.03
CA ALA A 19 15.98 16.62 18.03
C ALA A 19 15.33 16.16 16.70
N VAL A 20 15.61 14.94 16.24
CA VAL A 20 14.98 14.36 15.04
C VAL A 20 13.46 14.24 15.21
N LEU A 21 12.97 13.77 16.35
CA LEU A 21 11.54 13.69 16.63
C LEU A 21 10.90 15.08 16.64
N ALA A 22 11.51 16.07 17.30
CA ALA A 22 11.03 17.45 17.31
C ALA A 22 10.96 18.03 15.90
N THR A 23 12.01 17.85 15.09
CA THR A 23 12.02 18.28 13.69
C THR A 23 10.90 17.61 12.88
N ARG A 24 10.67 16.30 13.04
CA ARG A 24 9.57 15.59 12.38
C ARG A 24 8.20 16.15 12.77
N VAL A 25 7.98 16.39 14.06
CA VAL A 25 6.73 16.97 14.56
C VAL A 25 6.51 18.37 13.99
N VAL A 26 7.55 19.22 13.99
CA VAL A 26 7.47 20.57 13.42
C VAL A 26 7.15 20.54 11.93
N ILE A 27 7.78 19.65 11.16
CA ILE A 27 7.48 19.48 9.73
C ILE A 27 6.01 19.12 9.52
N VAL A 28 5.50 18.10 10.24
CA VAL A 28 4.10 17.67 10.11
C VAL A 28 3.13 18.76 10.55
N ALA A 29 3.39 19.40 11.71
CA ALA A 29 2.55 20.48 12.22
C ALA A 29 2.50 21.67 11.26
N THR A 30 3.64 22.02 10.66
CA THR A 30 3.72 23.11 9.67
C THR A 30 2.95 22.74 8.40
N ALA A 31 3.08 21.51 7.89
CA ALA A 31 2.31 21.04 6.74
C ALA A 31 0.79 21.08 7.00
N LEU A 32 0.34 20.62 8.18
CA LEU A 32 -1.07 20.66 8.57
C LEU A 32 -1.58 22.09 8.75
N ALA A 33 -0.77 22.99 9.32
CA ALA A 33 -1.12 24.40 9.46
C ALA A 33 -1.27 25.07 8.08
N LEU A 34 -0.32 24.85 7.17
CA LEU A 34 -0.41 25.34 5.80
C LEU A 34 -1.62 24.78 5.06
N TRP A 35 -1.92 23.48 5.24
CA TRP A 35 -3.12 22.85 4.68
C TRP A 35 -4.40 23.52 5.18
N GLU A 36 -4.55 23.70 6.50
CA GLU A 36 -5.74 24.30 7.09
C GLU A 36 -5.89 25.78 6.70
N LEU A 37 -4.79 26.53 6.63
CA LEU A 37 -4.78 27.90 6.13
C LEU A 37 -5.26 27.95 4.68
N LEU A 38 -4.75 27.06 3.82
CA LEU A 38 -5.15 26.99 2.42
C LEU A 38 -6.62 26.58 2.27
N ALA A 39 -7.07 25.58 3.03
CA ALA A 39 -8.47 25.14 3.07
C ALA A 39 -9.43 26.24 3.54
N ARG A 40 -9.00 27.12 4.45
CA ARG A 40 -9.79 28.26 4.94
C ARG A 40 -9.69 29.50 4.08
N SER A 41 -8.66 29.62 3.24
CA SER A 41 -8.39 30.81 2.43
C SER A 41 -9.47 31.11 1.38
N GLY A 42 -10.28 30.11 1.00
CA GLY A 42 -11.27 30.22 -0.07
C GLY A 42 -10.66 30.26 -1.48
N LEU A 43 -9.34 30.13 -1.61
CA LEU A 43 -8.64 30.10 -2.90
C LEU A 43 -8.88 28.81 -3.68
N LEU A 44 -9.17 27.71 -2.98
CA LEU A 44 -9.38 26.38 -3.55
C LEU A 44 -10.79 25.87 -3.22
N PHE A 45 -11.33 25.06 -4.13
CA PHE A 45 -12.63 24.44 -3.96
C PHE A 45 -12.64 23.50 -2.74
N GLU A 46 -13.64 23.62 -1.87
CA GLU A 46 -13.72 22.86 -0.60
C GLU A 46 -13.78 21.34 -0.82
N GLY A 47 -14.27 20.89 -1.99
CA GLY A 47 -14.23 19.48 -2.38
C GLY A 47 -12.83 18.96 -2.76
N VAL A 48 -11.88 19.84 -3.07
CA VAL A 48 -10.49 19.48 -3.42
C VAL A 48 -9.59 19.59 -2.19
N VAL A 49 -9.74 20.66 -1.40
CA VAL A 49 -8.95 20.90 -0.19
C VAL A 49 -9.90 21.15 0.99
N PRO A 50 -10.50 20.08 1.54
CA PRO A 50 -11.40 20.21 2.68
C PRO A 50 -10.63 20.55 3.97
N LYS A 51 -11.30 21.28 4.85
CA LYS A 51 -10.81 21.61 6.20
C LYS A 51 -10.59 20.34 7.01
N LEU A 52 -9.62 20.35 7.92
CA LEU A 52 -9.33 19.20 8.79
C LEU A 52 -10.56 18.75 9.60
N SER A 53 -11.43 19.68 10.00
CA SER A 53 -12.67 19.38 10.71
C SER A 53 -13.72 18.66 9.83
N VAL A 54 -13.72 18.89 8.53
CA VAL A 54 -14.59 18.19 7.57
C VAL A 54 -14.06 16.77 7.35
N ILE A 55 -12.75 16.63 7.17
CA ILE A 55 -12.09 15.32 7.08
C ILE A 55 -12.37 14.47 8.33
N GLY A 56 -12.19 15.05 9.52
CA GLY A 56 -12.44 14.35 10.79
C GLY A 56 -13.90 13.88 10.95
N ARG A 57 -14.87 14.73 10.58
CA ARG A 57 -16.29 14.34 10.58
C ARG A 57 -16.61 13.27 9.53
N GLY A 58 -16.05 13.39 8.33
CA GLY A 58 -16.20 12.39 7.27
C GLY A 58 -15.64 11.03 7.68
N LEU A 59 -14.46 11.02 8.30
CA LEU A 59 -13.85 9.81 8.85
C LEU A 59 -14.72 9.17 9.94
N ALA A 60 -15.21 9.96 10.90
CA ALA A 60 -16.10 9.48 11.95
C ALA A 60 -17.39 8.89 11.36
N GLY A 61 -18.00 9.58 10.39
CA GLY A 61 -19.19 9.08 9.69
C GLY A 61 -18.95 7.78 8.93
N LEU A 62 -17.78 7.63 8.29
CA LEU A 62 -17.40 6.40 7.59
C LEU A 62 -17.22 5.23 8.58
N LEU A 63 -16.51 5.47 9.69
CA LEU A 63 -16.24 4.44 10.70
C LEU A 63 -17.50 4.03 11.48
N MET A 64 -18.48 4.92 11.63
CA MET A 64 -19.76 4.58 12.26
C MET A 64 -20.74 3.87 11.30
N SER A 65 -20.45 3.85 10.00
CA SER A 65 -21.34 3.28 8.99
C SER A 65 -21.22 1.75 8.92
N PRO A 66 -22.32 0.98 9.08
CA PRO A 66 -22.28 -0.47 8.89
C PRO A 66 -21.88 -0.89 7.47
N ALA A 67 -22.22 -0.07 6.46
CA ALA A 67 -21.88 -0.33 5.07
C ALA A 67 -20.36 -0.30 4.83
N PHE A 68 -19.61 0.53 5.59
CA PHE A 68 -18.15 0.55 5.51
C PHE A 68 -17.56 -0.82 5.84
N TYR A 69 -18.01 -1.44 6.93
CA TYR A 69 -17.52 -2.75 7.34
C TYR A 69 -17.93 -3.87 6.38
N GLY A 70 -19.12 -3.80 5.78
CA GLY A 70 -19.51 -4.74 4.72
C GLY A 70 -18.61 -4.66 3.48
N ASN A 71 -18.28 -3.44 3.03
CA ASN A 71 -17.34 -3.24 1.93
C ASN A 71 -15.92 -3.69 2.31
N LEU A 72 -15.47 -3.36 3.53
CA LEU A 72 -14.16 -3.75 4.03
C LEU A 72 -14.01 -5.28 4.08
N GLN A 73 -15.03 -5.99 4.58
CA GLN A 73 -15.03 -7.45 4.61
C GLN A 73 -15.01 -8.04 3.19
N THR A 74 -15.78 -7.45 2.27
CA THR A 74 -15.81 -7.88 0.87
C THR A 74 -14.41 -7.76 0.24
N THR A 75 -13.79 -6.58 0.35
CA THR A 75 -12.43 -6.34 -0.18
C THR A 75 -11.39 -7.22 0.51
N ALA A 76 -11.44 -7.36 1.83
CA ALA A 76 -10.53 -8.23 2.56
C ALA A 76 -10.65 -9.70 2.13
N GLY A 77 -11.88 -10.18 1.90
CA GLY A 77 -12.14 -11.51 1.37
C GLY A 77 -11.61 -11.69 -0.05
N GLU A 78 -11.88 -10.73 -0.94
CA GLU A 78 -11.36 -10.73 -2.31
C GLU A 78 -9.81 -10.81 -2.32
N VAL A 79 -9.15 -10.00 -1.49
CA VAL A 79 -7.68 -9.97 -1.36
C VAL A 79 -7.14 -11.28 -0.78
N ALA A 80 -7.77 -11.82 0.26
CA ALA A 80 -7.34 -13.07 0.88
C ALA A 80 -7.40 -14.24 -0.13
N ILE A 81 -8.49 -14.34 -0.89
CA ILE A 81 -8.65 -15.37 -1.93
C ILE A 81 -7.60 -15.17 -3.03
N ALA A 82 -7.38 -13.93 -3.48
CA ALA A 82 -6.38 -13.61 -4.49
C ALA A 82 -4.95 -14.01 -4.04
N ILE A 83 -4.57 -13.72 -2.80
CA ILE A 83 -3.27 -14.09 -2.23
C ILE A 83 -3.12 -15.62 -2.19
N VAL A 84 -4.15 -16.34 -1.75
CA VAL A 84 -4.11 -17.80 -1.71
C VAL A 84 -3.93 -18.37 -3.11
N ILE A 85 -4.74 -17.95 -4.08
CA ILE A 85 -4.67 -18.47 -5.46
C ILE A 85 -3.35 -18.05 -6.12
N GLY A 86 -3.06 -16.75 -6.19
CA GLY A 86 -1.90 -16.21 -6.90
C GLY A 86 -0.58 -16.57 -6.24
N GLY A 87 -0.52 -16.51 -4.90
CA GLY A 87 0.67 -16.84 -4.14
C GLY A 87 1.01 -18.33 -4.18
N THR A 88 0.02 -19.22 -4.07
CA THR A 88 0.28 -20.66 -4.21
C THR A 88 0.67 -21.03 -5.65
N ALA A 89 -0.02 -20.48 -6.65
CA ALA A 89 0.33 -20.70 -8.06
C ALA A 89 1.75 -20.17 -8.36
N GLY A 90 2.08 -18.97 -7.91
CA GLY A 90 3.39 -18.35 -8.08
C GLY A 90 4.50 -19.14 -7.39
N LEU A 91 4.26 -19.61 -6.16
CA LEU A 91 5.20 -20.47 -5.43
C LEU A 91 5.45 -21.80 -6.17
N LEU A 92 4.39 -22.48 -6.62
CA LEU A 92 4.51 -23.75 -7.31
C LEU A 92 5.23 -23.59 -8.65
N VAL A 93 4.85 -22.61 -9.47
CA VAL A 93 5.52 -22.35 -10.75
C VAL A 93 6.97 -21.92 -10.52
N GLY A 94 7.22 -21.00 -9.58
CA GLY A 94 8.57 -20.57 -9.23
C GLY A 94 9.47 -21.73 -8.78
N LEU A 95 8.95 -22.65 -7.98
CA LEU A 95 9.68 -23.85 -7.56
C LEU A 95 10.01 -24.77 -8.74
N VAL A 96 9.05 -25.03 -9.64
CA VAL A 96 9.27 -25.85 -10.83
C VAL A 96 10.32 -25.25 -11.75
N LEU A 97 10.24 -23.93 -12.01
CA LEU A 97 11.20 -23.22 -12.85
C LEU A 97 12.59 -23.15 -12.19
N GLY A 98 12.66 -23.02 -10.87
CA GLY A 98 13.92 -22.96 -10.12
C GLY A 98 14.66 -24.31 -10.03
N VAL A 99 13.93 -25.43 -9.98
CA VAL A 99 14.53 -26.77 -9.88
C VAL A 99 15.09 -27.26 -11.23
N ARG A 100 14.54 -26.79 -12.36
CA ARG A 100 14.92 -27.25 -13.71
C ARG A 100 15.58 -26.14 -14.51
N ARG A 101 16.92 -26.16 -14.64
CA ARG A 101 17.72 -25.18 -15.41
C ARG A 101 17.17 -24.90 -16.82
N PHE A 102 16.73 -25.93 -17.54
CA PHE A 102 16.12 -25.77 -18.88
C PHE A 102 14.85 -24.91 -18.83
N LEU A 103 13.93 -25.20 -17.90
CA LEU A 103 12.69 -24.42 -17.76
C LEU A 103 12.98 -23.00 -17.26
N GLY A 104 13.90 -22.84 -16.31
CA GLY A 104 14.35 -21.53 -15.85
C GLY A 104 14.79 -20.65 -17.02
N HIS A 105 15.74 -21.11 -17.84
CA HIS A 105 16.23 -20.34 -18.99
C HIS A 105 15.18 -20.14 -20.09
N ALA A 106 14.29 -21.10 -20.32
CA ALA A 106 13.22 -20.97 -21.30
C ALA A 106 12.19 -19.90 -20.90
N PHE A 107 11.85 -19.81 -19.61
CA PHE A 107 10.83 -18.88 -19.11
C PHE A 107 11.38 -17.53 -18.65
N GLU A 108 12.68 -17.43 -18.40
CA GLU A 108 13.36 -16.22 -17.91
C GLU A 108 13.04 -14.94 -18.71
N PRO A 109 13.06 -14.93 -20.06
CA PRO A 109 12.68 -13.73 -20.82
C PRO A 109 11.23 -13.31 -20.57
N TYR A 110 10.30 -14.26 -20.53
CA TYR A 110 8.88 -13.97 -20.32
C TYR A 110 8.62 -13.41 -18.92
N LEU A 111 9.27 -13.97 -17.89
CA LEU A 111 9.20 -13.44 -16.52
C LEU A 111 9.74 -12.01 -16.45
N TYR A 112 10.84 -11.73 -17.16
CA TYR A 112 11.44 -10.39 -17.21
C TYR A 112 10.54 -9.35 -17.87
N TYR A 113 9.77 -9.72 -18.90
CA TYR A 113 8.82 -8.79 -19.55
C TYR A 113 7.50 -8.67 -18.79
N LEU A 114 6.97 -9.76 -18.22
CA LEU A 114 5.69 -9.76 -17.50
C LEU A 114 5.80 -9.16 -16.10
N GLY A 115 6.95 -9.33 -15.43
CA GLY A 115 7.23 -8.81 -14.09
C GLY A 115 6.96 -7.31 -13.92
N PRO A 116 7.49 -6.42 -14.76
CA PRO A 116 7.24 -4.98 -14.66
C PRO A 116 5.98 -4.50 -15.38
N THR A 117 5.28 -5.36 -16.14
CA THR A 117 4.08 -4.96 -16.89
C THR A 117 3.00 -4.41 -15.93
N PRO A 118 2.34 -3.27 -16.21
CA PRO A 118 1.26 -2.76 -15.37
C PRO A 118 0.06 -3.72 -15.36
N LYS A 119 -0.23 -4.33 -14.20
CA LYS A 119 -1.26 -5.38 -14.07
C LYS A 119 -2.67 -4.86 -14.38
N ILE A 120 -2.91 -3.57 -14.12
CA ILE A 120 -4.20 -2.92 -14.38
C ILE A 120 -4.66 -3.01 -15.85
N ILE A 121 -3.71 -3.19 -16.79
CA ILE A 121 -4.02 -3.37 -18.22
C ILE A 121 -4.84 -4.64 -18.46
N PHE A 122 -4.70 -5.66 -17.61
CA PHE A 122 -5.47 -6.91 -17.72
C PHE A 122 -6.89 -6.79 -17.17
N PHE A 123 -7.22 -5.72 -16.43
CA PHE A 123 -8.52 -5.60 -15.75
C PHE A 123 -9.73 -5.69 -16.71
N PRO A 124 -9.73 -5.06 -17.90
CA PRO A 124 -10.82 -5.23 -18.87
C PRO A 124 -11.04 -6.68 -19.31
N ILE A 125 -9.95 -7.46 -19.47
CA ILE A 125 -10.02 -8.88 -19.82
C ILE A 125 -10.60 -9.68 -18.66
N MET A 126 -10.21 -9.36 -17.41
CA MET A 126 -10.77 -9.99 -16.23
C MET A 126 -12.27 -9.71 -16.10
N ILE A 127 -12.73 -8.50 -16.41
CA ILE A 127 -14.17 -8.17 -16.44
C ILE A 127 -14.88 -8.96 -17.54
N MET A 128 -14.29 -9.09 -18.72
CA MET A 128 -14.89 -9.84 -19.83
C MET A 128 -15.07 -11.32 -19.48
N TRP A 129 -14.14 -11.92 -18.74
CA TRP A 129 -14.21 -13.34 -18.36
C TRP A 129 -15.02 -13.62 -17.09
N PHE A 130 -14.87 -12.78 -16.05
CA PHE A 130 -15.43 -13.02 -14.72
C PHE A 130 -16.57 -12.07 -14.36
N GLY A 131 -16.92 -11.13 -15.24
CA GLY A 131 -17.94 -10.12 -15.02
C GLY A 131 -17.48 -8.96 -14.12
N THR A 132 -18.40 -8.06 -13.81
CA THR A 132 -18.15 -6.86 -12.98
C THR A 132 -18.18 -7.14 -11.47
N GLY A 133 -18.41 -8.39 -11.07
CA GLY A 133 -18.47 -8.82 -9.68
C GLY A 133 -17.09 -9.07 -9.03
N PRO A 134 -17.07 -9.73 -7.86
CA PRO A 134 -15.84 -10.03 -7.13
C PRO A 134 -14.82 -10.86 -7.93
N GLY A 135 -15.29 -11.72 -8.84
CA GLY A 135 -14.44 -12.62 -9.62
C GLY A 135 -13.35 -11.90 -10.42
N SER A 136 -13.67 -10.76 -11.06
CA SER A 136 -12.69 -10.01 -11.85
C SER A 136 -11.61 -9.34 -11.00
N LYS A 137 -11.97 -8.86 -9.80
CA LYS A 137 -11.03 -8.28 -8.85
C LYS A 137 -10.13 -9.35 -8.23
N ILE A 138 -10.69 -10.51 -7.88
CA ILE A 138 -9.95 -11.66 -7.37
C ILE A 138 -8.96 -12.15 -8.42
N ALA A 139 -9.41 -12.30 -9.67
CA ALA A 139 -8.55 -12.73 -10.77
C ALA A 139 -7.39 -11.74 -11.02
N LEU A 140 -7.68 -10.43 -11.05
CA LEU A 140 -6.64 -9.41 -11.16
C LEU A 140 -5.66 -9.48 -9.98
N GLY A 141 -6.17 -9.58 -8.75
CA GLY A 141 -5.36 -9.71 -7.54
C GLY A 141 -4.47 -10.95 -7.58
N ALA A 142 -4.98 -12.09 -8.08
CA ALA A 142 -4.21 -13.32 -8.21
C ALA A 142 -3.05 -13.17 -9.20
N VAL A 143 -3.27 -12.49 -10.34
CA VAL A 143 -2.20 -12.17 -11.30
C VAL A 143 -1.16 -11.24 -10.67
N SER A 144 -1.59 -10.24 -9.90
CA SER A 144 -0.69 -9.36 -9.14
C SER A 144 0.13 -10.11 -8.10
N CYS A 145 -0.45 -11.09 -7.39
CA CYS A 145 0.28 -11.89 -6.41
C CYS A 145 1.24 -12.91 -7.07
N PHE A 146 0.91 -13.40 -8.27
CA PHE A 146 1.77 -14.32 -9.02
C PHE A 146 3.06 -13.63 -9.51
N PHE A 147 2.96 -12.37 -9.96
CA PHE A 147 4.07 -11.53 -10.40
C PHE A 147 4.21 -10.29 -9.51
N PRO A 148 4.73 -10.42 -8.26
CA PRO A 148 4.85 -9.33 -7.31
C PRO A 148 5.83 -8.24 -7.77
#